data_AF-W4MFW1-F1
#
_entry.id   AF-W4MFW1-F1
#
_cell.length_a   1.000
_cell.length_b   1.000
_cell.length_c   1.000
_cell.angle_alpha   90.00
_cell.angle_beta   90.00
_cell.angle_gamma   90.00
#
_symmetry.space_group_name_H-M   'P 1'
#
loop_
_entity.id
_entity.type
_entity.pdbx_description
1 polymer ?
#
loop_
_entity_poly.entity_id
_entity_poly.type
_entity_poly.pdbx_seq_one_letter_code
_entity_poly.pdbx_strand_id
1 'polypeptide(L)'
;MHICSFLPSATEMVYALGLQDQLYGVTFECDYPEAARSKPIVVRSVFDEHTALSSGEIDAIIKQRLKEGLGIYDLDLEVLQAAEPDLLLTQAICEV
;
A
#
# COMPACT_ATOMS: atom_id res chain seq x y z
N MET A 1 -0.75 20.11 1.19
CA MET A 1 -1.09 19.06 0.22
C MET A 1 -1.21 17.76 0.98
N HIS A 2 -2.15 16.90 0.60
CA HIS A 2 -2.28 15.55 1.13
C HIS A 2 -1.72 14.55 0.11
N ILE A 3 -0.56 14.00 0.42
CA ILE A 3 0.11 12.97 -0.37
C ILE A 3 -0.30 11.61 0.17
N CYS A 4 -0.72 10.70 -0.71
CA CYS A 4 -0.82 9.27 -0.38
C CYS A 4 0.17 8.47 -1.23
N SER A 5 0.90 7.57 -0.58
CA SER A 5 1.91 6.72 -1.20
C SER A 5 1.44 5.27 -1.19
N PHE A 6 1.44 4.65 -2.38
CA PHE A 6 0.95 3.27 -2.57
C PHE A 6 2.09 2.25 -2.63
N LEU A 7 3.31 2.64 -2.24
CA LEU A 7 4.49 1.77 -2.22
C LEU A 7 5.53 2.26 -1.20
N PRO A 8 6.32 1.36 -0.59
CA PRO A 8 7.29 1.75 0.45
C PRO A 8 8.35 2.73 -0.05
N SER A 9 8.92 2.48 -1.23
CA SER A 9 9.98 3.33 -1.78
C SER A 9 9.53 4.78 -2.02
N ALA A 10 8.28 5.01 -2.43
CA ALA A 10 7.76 6.36 -2.58
C ALA A 10 7.50 7.04 -1.22
N THR A 11 7.08 6.28 -0.21
CA THR A 11 7.00 6.77 1.16
C THR A 11 8.37 7.25 1.63
N GLU A 12 9.40 6.42 1.44
CA GLU A 12 10.79 6.78 1.80
C GLU A 12 11.29 8.02 1.04
N MET A 13 10.98 8.14 -0.26
CA MET A 13 11.31 9.34 -1.04
C MET A 13 10.66 10.60 -0.47
N VAL A 14 9.39 10.54 -0.06
CA VAL A 14 8.69 11.68 0.55
C VAL A 14 9.35 12.09 1.87
N TYR A 15 9.76 11.13 2.70
CA TYR A 15 10.52 11.41 3.92
C TYR A 15 11.91 12.00 3.61
N ALA A 16 12.64 11.45 2.64
CA ALA A 16 13.96 11.93 2.26
C ALA A 16 13.93 13.37 1.72
N LEU A 17 12.83 13.79 1.10
CA LEU A 17 12.60 15.15 0.64
C LEU A 17 12.14 16.13 1.74
N GLY A 18 11.96 15.66 2.98
CA GLY A 18 11.47 16.49 4.09
C GLY A 18 9.98 16.83 4.01
N LEU A 19 9.19 16.04 3.29
CA LEU A 19 7.77 16.28 3.02
C LEU A 19 6.85 15.41 3.90
N GLN A 20 7.35 14.82 4.99
CA GLN A 20 6.60 13.90 5.86
C GLN A 20 5.33 14.50 6.48
N ASP A 21 5.27 15.82 6.65
CA ASP A 21 4.08 16.51 7.19
C ASP A 21 2.95 16.61 6.16
N GLN A 22 3.28 16.42 4.88
CA GLN A 22 2.31 16.37 3.77
C GLN A 22 1.90 14.93 3.43
N LEU A 23 2.60 13.92 3.96
CA LEU A 23 2.28 12.52 3.78
C LEU A 23 1.13 12.11 4.70
N TYR A 24 -0.03 11.83 4.13
CA TYR A 24 -1.21 11.38 4.85
C TYR A 24 -1.24 9.85 4.97
N GLY A 25 -1.24 9.14 3.84
CA GLY A 25 -1.46 7.69 3.80
C GLY A 25 -0.29 6.92 3.19
N VAL A 26 -0.03 5.72 3.70
CA VAL A 26 1.03 4.81 3.27
C VAL A 26 0.51 3.39 3.01
N THR A 27 1.32 2.51 2.43
CA THR A 27 1.00 1.08 2.32
C THR A 27 1.35 0.33 3.61
N PHE A 28 0.73 -0.83 3.84
CA PHE A 28 0.94 -1.68 5.02
C PHE A 28 2.42 -2.09 5.23
N GLU A 29 3.21 -2.17 4.16
CA GLU A 29 4.64 -2.54 4.21
C GLU A 29 5.56 -1.38 4.62
N CYS A 30 5.03 -0.16 4.79
CA CYS A 30 5.87 0.98 5.15
C CYS A 30 6.37 0.89 6.59
N ASP A 31 7.64 0.53 6.74
CA ASP A 31 8.32 0.42 8.03
C ASP A 31 9.48 1.39 8.23
N TYR A 32 9.91 2.09 7.16
CA TYR A 32 11.01 3.04 7.17
C TYR A 32 10.63 4.42 6.59
N PRO A 33 11.10 5.52 7.20
CA PRO A 33 11.62 5.58 8.56
C PRO A 33 10.56 5.13 9.57
N GLU A 34 10.94 4.81 10.81
CA GLU A 34 10.00 4.25 11.82
C GLU A 34 8.72 5.09 11.99
N ALA A 35 8.83 6.41 11.81
CA ALA A 35 7.70 7.33 11.83
C ALA A 35 6.61 7.03 10.78
N ALA A 36 6.95 6.37 9.66
CA ALA A 36 6.00 5.96 8.62
C ALA A 36 4.95 4.97 9.14
N ARG A 37 5.30 4.14 10.13
CA ARG A 37 4.39 3.18 10.77
C ARG A 37 3.22 3.84 11.50
N SER A 38 3.34 5.14 11.81
CA SER A 38 2.27 5.91 12.45
C SER A 38 1.25 6.49 11.47
N LYS A 39 1.53 6.42 10.16
CA LYS A 39 0.65 6.96 9.13
C LYS A 39 -0.53 6.01 8.84
N PRO A 40 -1.73 6.53 8.56
CA PRO A 40 -2.85 5.75 8.05
C PRO A 40 -2.47 4.83 6.88
N ILE A 41 -2.96 3.60 6.92
CA ILE A 41 -2.73 2.61 5.87
C ILE A 41 -3.81 2.74 4.79
N VAL A 42 -3.41 3.07 3.56
CA VAL A 42 -4.30 3.25 2.40
C VAL A 42 -4.29 2.04 1.45
N VAL A 43 -3.22 1.24 1.47
CA VAL A 43 -3.11 0.00 0.69
C VAL A 43 -2.87 -1.16 1.65
N ARG A 44 -3.61 -2.26 1.50
CA ARG A 44 -3.49 -3.47 2.31
C ARG A 44 -3.26 -4.70 1.43
N SER A 45 -2.52 -5.66 1.97
CA SER A 45 -2.47 -7.02 1.42
C SER A 45 -3.83 -7.71 1.61
N VAL A 46 -4.20 -8.53 0.62
CA VAL A 46 -5.33 -9.47 0.75
C VAL A 46 -4.97 -10.68 1.60
N PHE A 47 -3.67 -10.86 1.87
CA PHE A 47 -3.14 -11.89 2.75
C PHE A 47 -3.02 -11.34 4.17
N ASP A 48 -3.58 -12.07 5.13
CA ASP A 48 -3.40 -11.81 6.55
C ASP A 48 -2.00 -12.26 7.00
N GLU A 49 -1.19 -11.33 7.49
CA GLU A 49 0.16 -11.59 8.01
C GLU A 49 0.18 -12.53 9.23
N HIS A 50 -0.96 -12.68 9.92
CA HIS A 50 -1.09 -13.56 11.07
C HIS A 50 -1.53 -14.98 10.70
N THR A 51 -1.88 -15.21 9.44
CA THR A 51 -2.30 -16.52 8.94
C THR A 51 -1.19 -17.15 8.10
N ALA A 52 -0.62 -18.25 8.60
CA ALA A 52 0.38 -19.01 7.86
C ALA A 52 -0.28 -19.80 6.73
N LEU A 53 -0.14 -19.31 5.49
CA LEU A 53 -0.56 -20.00 4.27
C LEU A 53 0.63 -20.70 3.62
N SER A 54 0.41 -21.91 3.11
CA SER A 54 1.37 -22.58 2.24
C SER A 54 1.47 -21.88 0.88
N SER A 55 2.58 -22.06 0.17
CA SER A 55 2.75 -21.50 -1.18
C SER A 55 1.66 -21.95 -2.16
N GLY A 56 1.12 -23.17 -1.99
CA GLY A 56 0.01 -23.68 -2.81
C GLY A 56 -1.30 -22.96 -2.54
N GLU A 57 -1.57 -22.59 -1.28
CA GLU A 57 -2.76 -21.82 -0.91
C GLU A 57 -2.64 -20.37 -1.41
N ILE A 58 -1.47 -19.76 -1.28
CA ILE A 58 -1.18 -18.42 -1.82
C ILE A 58 -1.41 -18.41 -3.35
N ASP A 59 -0.83 -19.37 -4.08
CA ASP A 59 -1.00 -19.48 -5.53
C ASP A 59 -2.47 -19.65 -5.94
N ALA A 60 -3.23 -20.48 -5.22
CA ALA A 60 -4.65 -20.67 -5.47
C ALA A 60 -5.45 -19.37 -5.28
N ILE A 61 -5.17 -18.61 -4.23
CA ILE A 61 -5.81 -17.31 -3.96
C ILE A 61 -5.47 -16.29 -5.05
N ILE A 62 -4.19 -16.17 -5.44
CA ILE A 62 -3.75 -15.25 -6.50
C ILE A 62 -4.47 -15.57 -7.81
N LYS A 63 -4.47 -16.85 -8.23
CA LYS A 63 -5.13 -17.29 -9.46
C LYS A 63 -6.62 -16.99 -9.46
N GLN A 64 -7.29 -17.22 -8.34
CA GLN A 64 -8.72 -16.95 -8.23
C GLN A 64 -9.00 -15.45 -8.38
N ARG A 65 -8.25 -14.58 -7.69
CA ARG A 65 -8.43 -13.13 -7.75
C ARG A 65 -8.14 -12.58 -9.15
N LEU A 66 -7.06 -13.02 -9.78
CA LEU A 66 -6.74 -12.63 -11.16
C LEU A 66 -7.84 -13.05 -12.14
N LYS A 67 -8.44 -14.24 -11.98
CA LYS A 67 -9.57 -14.70 -12.77
C LYS A 67 -10.82 -13.82 -12.59
N GLU A 68 -10.99 -13.24 -11.42
CA GLU A 68 -12.06 -12.28 -11.09
C GLU A 68 -11.73 -10.83 -11.49
N GLY A 69 -10.54 -10.58 -12.06
CA GLY A 69 -10.08 -9.23 -12.41
C GLY A 69 -9.68 -8.39 -11.20
N LEU A 70 -9.45 -9.02 -10.04
CA LEU A 70 -9.02 -8.37 -8.81
C LEU A 70 -7.50 -8.40 -8.67
N GLY A 71 -6.93 -7.37 -8.05
CA GLY A 71 -5.53 -7.33 -7.64
C GLY A 71 -5.27 -8.10 -6.34
N ILE A 72 -3.99 -8.25 -5.98
CA ILE A 72 -3.54 -8.86 -4.70
C ILE A 72 -3.42 -7.85 -3.55
N TYR A 73 -3.81 -6.60 -3.81
CA TYR A 73 -3.88 -5.53 -2.84
C TYR A 73 -5.26 -4.89 -2.89
N ASP A 74 -5.78 -4.49 -1.74
CA ASP A 74 -7.02 -3.75 -1.61
C ASP A 74 -6.72 -2.31 -1.15
N LEU A 75 -7.55 -1.37 -1.61
CA LEU A 75 -7.50 0.02 -1.16
C LEU A 75 -8.45 0.23 0.01
N ASP A 76 -7.96 0.88 1.06
CA ASP A 76 -8.80 1.36 2.15
C ASP A 76 -9.48 2.66 1.70
N LEU A 77 -10.67 2.50 1.11
CA LEU A 77 -11.41 3.62 0.52
C LEU A 77 -11.85 4.65 1.56
N GLU A 78 -12.07 4.25 2.80
CA GLU A 78 -12.43 5.17 3.88
C GLU A 78 -11.24 6.06 4.24
N VAL A 79 -10.05 5.47 4.39
CA VAL A 79 -8.81 6.23 4.62
C VAL A 79 -8.49 7.13 3.43
N LEU A 80 -8.64 6.62 2.20
CA LEU A 80 -8.36 7.39 0.98
C LEU A 80 -9.34 8.58 0.83
N GLN A 81 -10.61 8.41 1.17
CA GLN A 81 -11.60 9.49 1.16
C GLN A 81 -11.30 10.52 2.26
N ALA A 82 -10.98 10.07 3.47
CA ALA A 82 -10.61 10.96 4.57
C ALA A 82 -9.33 11.76 4.31
N ALA A 83 -8.43 11.22 3.47
CA ALA A 83 -7.21 11.88 3.07
C ALA A 83 -7.44 13.04 2.09
N GLU A 84 -8.50 13.03 1.30
CA GLU A 84 -8.74 13.97 0.18
C GLU A 84 -7.44 14.28 -0.60
N PRO A 85 -6.79 13.28 -1.21
CA PRO A 85 -5.41 13.40 -1.67
C PRO A 85 -5.28 14.35 -2.87
N ASP A 86 -4.32 15.28 -2.77
CA ASP A 86 -3.90 16.14 -3.89
C ASP A 86 -2.95 15.41 -4.84
N LEU A 87 -2.22 14.41 -4.32
CA LEU A 87 -1.22 13.65 -5.06
C LEU A 87 -1.20 12.19 -4.63
N LEU A 88 -1.29 11.29 -5.61
CA LEU A 88 -1.12 9.85 -5.45
C LEU A 88 0.22 9.42 -6.05
N LEU A 89 1.06 8.78 -5.24
CA LEU A 89 2.31 8.18 -5.69
C LEU A 89 2.11 6.68 -5.89
N THR A 90 2.31 6.22 -7.12
CA THR A 90 2.13 4.82 -7.53
C THR A 90 3.27 4.38 -8.45
N GLN A 91 3.37 3.08 -8.72
CA GLN A 91 4.29 2.50 -9.69
C GLN A 91 3.53 1.66 -10.71
N ALA A 92 4.04 1.63 -11.94
CA ALA A 92 3.64 0.60 -12.89
C ALA A 92 4.14 -0.76 -12.40
N ILE A 93 3.33 -1.79 -12.62
CA ILE A 93 3.74 -3.17 -12.39
C ILE A 93 4.74 -3.53 -13.48
N CYS A 94 5.88 -4.12 -13.13
CA CYS A 94 6.79 -4.68 -14.14
C CYS A 94 6.08 -5.80 -14.89
N GLU A 95 6.22 -5.83 -16.22
CA GLU A 95 5.83 -7.01 -17.00
C GLU A 95 6.77 -8.16 -16.63
N VAL A 96 6.21 -9.27 -16.14
CA VAL A 96 6.92 -10.51 -15.77
C VAL A 96 6.42 -11.67 -16.62
#